data_AF-A0A4R6R0T2-F1
#
_entry.id   AF-A0A4R6R0T2-F1
#
_cell.length_a   1.000
_cell.length_b   1.000
_cell.length_c   1.000
_cell.angle_alpha   90.00
_cell.angle_beta   90.00
_cell.angle_gamma   90.00
#
_symmetry.space_group_name_H-M   'P 1'
#
loop_
_entity.id
_entity.type
_entity.pdbx_description
1 polymer ?
#
loop_
_entity_poly.entity_id
_entity_poly.type
_entity_poly.pdbx_seq_one_letter_code
_entity_poly.pdbx_strand_id
1 'polypeptide(L)'
;MERVSAPVPRRGVLAAAGTGLLLSLLGCVDDAEDPAPSTTVPDGMPTTAVGVLESADLAPPPEGAQVQLVESTTISEFEAWAVEATFEAPAAELERWMLDSYGDPDGIGRAWVTPQKVKDAMDIEDVPDTWRIEETSIQGTAFERMVLVDDADPRTVRVRLSEVR
;
A
#
# COMPACT_ATOMS: atom_id res chain seq x y z
N MET A 1 -20.36 27.77 54.15
CA MET A 1 -19.06 27.67 54.85
C MET A 1 -18.79 26.18 54.98
N GLU A 2 -17.73 25.54 54.51
CA GLU A 2 -16.39 25.83 53.98
C GLU A 2 -16.03 24.59 53.14
N ARG A 3 -15.67 24.73 51.86
CA ARG A 3 -14.30 24.70 51.30
C ARG A 3 -13.49 23.39 51.50
N VAL A 4 -13.13 22.80 50.33
CA VAL A 4 -11.74 22.44 49.91
C VAL A 4 -11.17 21.16 50.60
N SER A 5 -10.46 20.22 49.98
CA SER A 5 -9.55 20.23 48.84
C SER A 5 -9.32 18.83 48.26
N ALA A 6 -8.88 18.82 47.00
CA ALA A 6 -8.34 17.69 46.26
C ALA A 6 -7.02 17.13 46.84
N PRO A 7 -6.63 15.89 46.48
CA PRO A 7 -5.25 15.42 46.66
C PRO A 7 -4.30 16.04 45.62
N VAL A 8 -3.18 16.58 46.09
CA VAL A 8 -2.05 17.13 45.30
C VAL A 8 -0.82 16.22 45.47
N PRO A 9 0.08 16.16 44.47
CA PRO A 9 0.81 14.97 44.02
C PRO A 9 2.28 14.94 44.47
N ARG A 10 2.99 13.84 44.15
CA ARG A 10 4.47 13.76 44.17
C ARG A 10 4.92 12.89 42.99
N ARG A 11 5.33 13.43 41.84
CA ARG A 11 6.67 13.98 41.49
C ARG A 11 7.83 13.05 41.89
N GLY A 12 8.19 12.15 40.98
CA GLY A 12 9.51 11.51 40.91
C GLY A 12 10.50 12.48 40.26
N VAL A 13 11.66 12.59 40.88
CA VAL A 13 12.67 13.65 40.73
C VAL A 13 13.59 13.37 39.54
N LEU A 14 13.69 14.32 38.61
CA LEU A 14 14.80 14.43 37.65
C LEU A 14 16.06 14.87 38.42
N ALA A 15 17.12 14.07 38.31
CA ALA A 15 18.39 14.33 38.95
C ALA A 15 19.37 15.08 38.03
N ALA A 16 19.98 16.09 38.62
CA ALA A 16 21.32 16.64 38.40
C ALA A 16 21.57 17.51 37.14
N ALA A 17 21.63 18.81 37.42
CA ALA A 17 22.32 19.83 36.66
C ALA A 17 23.84 19.63 36.64
N GLY A 18 24.47 20.03 35.53
CA GLY A 18 25.90 20.27 35.43
C GLY A 18 26.13 21.48 34.51
N THR A 19 26.22 22.66 35.10
CA THR A 19 26.45 23.94 34.42
C THR A 19 27.91 24.06 33.99
N GLY A 20 28.15 24.31 32.71
CA GLY A 20 29.45 24.72 32.18
C GLY A 20 29.25 25.78 31.11
N LEU A 21 29.41 27.05 31.49
CA LEU A 21 29.30 28.23 30.63
C LEU A 21 30.74 28.71 30.38
N LEU A 22 31.16 28.90 29.12
CA LEU A 22 32.21 29.87 28.73
C LEU A 22 32.29 30.02 27.19
N LEU A 23 32.06 31.28 26.79
CA LEU A 23 32.67 32.08 25.72
C LEU A 23 32.35 31.83 24.23
N SER A 24 31.73 32.87 23.67
CA SER A 24 31.49 33.24 22.28
C SER A 24 32.72 33.13 21.38
N LEU A 25 32.51 32.80 20.10
CA LEU A 25 33.13 33.41 18.90
C LEU A 25 32.56 32.77 17.62
N LEU A 26 31.99 33.60 16.74
CA LEU A 26 31.80 33.45 15.28
C LEU A 26 31.67 32.02 14.70
N GLY A 27 30.46 31.64 14.31
CA GLY A 27 30.22 30.49 13.43
C GLY A 27 28.80 30.54 12.89
N CYS A 28 28.66 30.34 11.58
CA CYS A 28 27.43 30.43 10.81
C CYS A 28 26.24 29.72 11.47
N VAL A 29 25.07 30.37 11.45
CA VAL A 29 23.80 29.67 11.62
C VAL A 29 23.60 28.87 10.33
N ASP A 30 24.12 27.65 10.31
CA ASP A 30 23.68 26.67 9.35
C ASP A 30 22.37 26.14 9.95
N ASP A 31 21.27 26.61 9.36
CA ASP A 31 19.95 26.01 9.54
C ASP A 31 20.10 24.56 9.12
N ALA A 32 20.35 23.67 10.07
CA ALA A 32 20.35 22.25 9.83
C ALA A 32 18.90 21.88 9.52
N GLU A 33 18.52 22.01 8.25
CA GLU A 33 17.39 21.31 7.67
C GLU A 33 17.46 19.87 8.19
N ASP A 34 16.50 19.51 9.02
CA ASP A 34 16.19 18.12 9.31
C ASP A 34 16.00 17.45 7.94
N PRO A 35 16.91 16.55 7.50
CA PRO A 35 16.71 15.91 6.21
C PRO A 35 15.44 15.10 6.35
N ALA A 36 14.38 15.56 5.67
CA ALA A 36 13.13 14.81 5.55
C ALA A 36 13.49 13.35 5.30
N PRO A 37 12.86 12.38 6.00
CA PRO A 37 13.20 10.98 5.86
C PRO A 37 13.12 10.65 4.37
N SER A 38 14.28 10.44 3.76
CA SER A 38 14.37 10.05 2.37
C SER A 38 13.88 8.62 2.31
N THR A 39 12.58 8.45 2.14
CA THR A 39 11.96 7.18 1.77
C THR A 39 12.53 6.80 0.42
N THR A 40 13.65 6.08 0.44
CA THR A 40 14.25 5.51 -0.76
C THR A 40 13.31 4.43 -1.24
N VAL A 41 12.67 4.67 -2.39
CA VAL A 41 11.85 3.66 -3.06
C VAL A 41 12.76 2.46 -3.37
N PRO A 42 12.38 1.23 -2.98
CA PRO A 42 13.11 0.02 -3.33
C PRO A 42 13.41 -0.06 -4.83
N ASP A 43 14.62 -0.51 -5.18
CA ASP A 43 15.01 -0.67 -6.58
C ASP A 43 14.08 -1.65 -7.29
N GLY A 44 13.62 -1.30 -8.49
CA GLY A 44 12.67 -2.11 -9.27
C GLY A 44 11.19 -1.99 -8.87
N MET A 45 10.84 -1.32 -7.77
CA MET A 45 9.43 -1.08 -7.39
C MET A 45 8.80 -0.02 -8.32
N PRO A 46 7.69 -0.34 -9.02
CA PRO A 46 7.02 0.64 -9.86
C PRO A 46 6.40 1.77 -9.02
N THR A 47 6.60 3.01 -9.48
CA THR A 47 6.17 4.24 -8.79
C THR A 47 4.93 4.88 -9.39
N THR A 48 4.30 4.22 -10.37
CA THR A 48 3.04 4.65 -10.99
C THR A 48 2.10 3.47 -11.10
N ALA A 49 0.79 3.71 -11.02
CA ALA A 49 -0.21 2.65 -11.17
C ALA A 49 -0.19 2.00 -12.56
N VAL A 50 0.14 2.76 -13.61
CA VAL A 50 0.35 2.19 -14.96
C VAL A 50 1.58 1.28 -14.97
N GLY A 51 2.67 1.69 -14.32
CA GLY A 51 3.86 0.84 -14.17
C GLY A 51 3.61 -0.43 -13.37
N VAL A 52 2.70 -0.39 -12.39
CA VAL A 52 2.22 -1.61 -11.69
C VAL A 52 1.52 -2.54 -12.66
N LEU A 53 0.56 -2.05 -13.45
CA LEU A 53 -0.19 -2.87 -14.40
C LEU A 53 0.70 -3.45 -15.51
N GLU A 54 1.64 -2.66 -16.04
CA GLU A 54 2.62 -3.11 -17.02
C GLU A 54 3.53 -4.20 -16.44
N SER A 55 4.09 -3.98 -15.24
CA SER A 55 4.93 -4.96 -14.55
C SER A 55 4.14 -6.20 -14.13
N ALA A 56 2.82 -6.06 -13.98
CA ALA A 56 1.88 -7.12 -13.71
C ALA A 56 1.47 -7.90 -14.97
N ASP A 57 1.97 -7.57 -16.18
CA ASP A 57 1.52 -8.18 -17.44
C ASP A 57 0.00 -8.08 -17.64
N LEU A 58 -0.55 -6.88 -17.39
CA LEU A 58 -1.96 -6.54 -17.57
C LEU A 58 -2.11 -5.36 -18.55
N ALA A 59 -3.29 -5.23 -19.16
CA ALA A 59 -3.61 -4.08 -19.98
C ALA A 59 -3.62 -2.78 -19.14
N PRO A 60 -3.34 -1.61 -19.74
CA PRO A 60 -3.48 -0.33 -19.07
C PRO A 60 -4.93 -0.12 -18.58
N PRO A 61 -5.16 0.73 -17.56
CA PRO A 61 -6.49 0.95 -17.04
C PRO A 61 -7.39 1.61 -18.12
N PRO A 62 -8.71 1.40 -18.09
CA PRO A 62 -9.62 1.99 -19.07
C PRO A 62 -9.48 3.53 -19.15
N GLU A 63 -9.71 4.09 -20.33
CA GLU A 63 -9.64 5.54 -20.52
C GLU A 63 -10.64 6.27 -19.61
N GLY A 64 -10.13 7.25 -18.85
CA GLY A 64 -10.94 8.01 -17.90
C GLY A 64 -11.23 7.31 -16.57
N ALA A 65 -10.71 6.10 -16.34
CA ALA A 65 -10.75 5.46 -15.03
C ALA A 65 -9.98 6.30 -14.01
N GLN A 66 -10.52 6.37 -12.79
CA GLN A 66 -9.81 6.98 -11.66
C GLN A 66 -8.84 5.96 -11.10
N VAL A 67 -7.54 6.21 -11.26
CA VAL A 67 -6.49 5.27 -10.88
C VAL A 67 -5.72 5.81 -9.68
N GLN A 68 -5.47 4.95 -8.70
CA GLN A 68 -4.73 5.26 -7.49
C GLN A 68 -3.60 4.25 -7.31
N LEU A 69 -2.41 4.74 -6.96
CA LEU A 69 -1.30 3.91 -6.48
C LEU A 69 -1.23 4.05 -4.97
N VAL A 70 -1.18 2.92 -4.28
CA VAL A 70 -1.09 2.84 -2.83
C VAL A 70 0.03 1.86 -2.47
N GLU A 71 0.81 2.17 -1.44
CA GLU A 71 1.72 1.16 -0.86
C GLU A 71 0.88 0.03 -0.26
N SER A 72 1.32 -1.23 -0.42
CA SER A 72 0.56 -2.33 0.16
C SER A 72 0.63 -2.24 1.68
N THR A 73 -0.52 -2.42 2.34
CA THR A 73 -0.61 -2.33 3.81
C THR A 73 0.09 -3.52 4.48
N THR A 74 0.19 -4.63 3.75
CA THR A 74 0.80 -5.87 4.24
C THR A 74 1.92 -6.31 3.30
N ILE A 75 3.13 -6.45 3.86
CA ILE A 75 4.29 -7.03 3.18
C ILE A 75 4.74 -8.25 3.98
N SER A 76 4.83 -9.40 3.31
CA SER A 76 5.32 -10.65 3.86
C SER A 76 6.83 -10.63 4.04
N GLU A 77 7.36 -11.44 4.96
CA GLU A 77 8.82 -11.59 5.15
C GLU A 77 9.54 -12.14 3.89
N PHE A 78 8.80 -12.79 3.00
CA PHE A 78 9.29 -13.33 1.73
C PHE A 78 9.21 -12.31 0.58
N GLU A 79 8.70 -11.12 0.83
CA GLU A 79 8.56 -10.07 -0.18
C GLU A 79 9.59 -8.97 0.03
N ALA A 80 10.24 -8.56 -1.06
CA ALA A 80 11.14 -7.41 -1.06
C ALA A 80 10.36 -6.10 -0.88
N TRP A 81 9.21 -6.01 -1.55
CA TRP A 81 8.27 -4.91 -1.55
C TRP A 81 6.92 -5.40 -2.10
N ALA A 82 5.86 -4.65 -1.81
CA ALA A 82 4.56 -4.81 -2.45
C ALA A 82 3.84 -3.47 -2.64
N VAL A 83 3.17 -3.31 -3.78
CA VAL A 83 2.41 -2.12 -4.17
C VAL A 83 1.05 -2.48 -4.74
N GLU A 84 0.10 -1.57 -4.60
CA GLU A 84 -1.27 -1.75 -5.07
C GLU A 84 -1.68 -0.64 -6.03
N ALA A 85 -2.21 -1.03 -7.19
CA ALA A 85 -2.92 -0.14 -8.09
C ALA A 85 -4.42 -0.44 -7.99
N THR A 86 -5.23 0.59 -7.77
CA THR A 86 -6.69 0.48 -7.74
C THR A 86 -7.31 1.37 -8.80
N PHE A 87 -8.34 0.89 -9.49
CA PHE A 87 -9.15 1.73 -10.36
C PHE A 87 -10.61 1.30 -10.41
N GLU A 88 -11.48 2.24 -10.75
CA GLU A 88 -12.91 2.02 -10.95
C GLU A 88 -13.27 2.21 -12.43
N ALA A 89 -14.15 1.36 -12.95
CA ALA A 89 -14.62 1.45 -14.33
C ALA A 89 -16.06 0.95 -14.48
N PRO A 90 -16.83 1.48 -15.46
CA PRO A 90 -18.11 0.90 -15.85
C PRO A 90 -17.96 -0.54 -16.32
N ALA A 91 -19.01 -1.34 -16.15
CA ALA A 91 -19.05 -2.76 -16.51
C ALA A 91 -18.49 -3.08 -17.92
N ALA A 92 -18.92 -2.32 -18.93
CA ALA A 92 -18.51 -2.53 -20.32
C ALA A 92 -17.02 -2.26 -20.58
N GLU A 93 -16.46 -1.24 -19.90
CA GLU A 93 -15.04 -0.91 -20.01
C GLU A 93 -14.19 -1.94 -19.26
N LEU A 94 -14.68 -2.43 -18.12
CA LEU A 94 -13.99 -3.50 -17.39
C LEU A 94 -14.00 -4.82 -18.17
N GLU A 95 -15.10 -5.18 -18.83
CA GLU A 95 -15.17 -6.39 -19.68
C GLU A 95 -14.16 -6.33 -20.84
N ARG A 96 -13.97 -5.17 -21.44
CA ARG A 96 -12.90 -4.94 -22.43
C ARG A 96 -11.52 -5.09 -21.82
N TRP A 97 -11.27 -4.47 -20.67
CA TRP A 97 -9.99 -4.58 -19.99
C TRP A 97 -9.65 -6.04 -19.62
N MET A 98 -10.65 -6.82 -19.18
CA MET A 98 -10.50 -8.25 -18.91
C MET A 98 -10.13 -9.02 -20.18
N LEU A 99 -10.79 -8.73 -21.30
CA LEU A 99 -10.45 -9.34 -22.60
C LEU A 99 -9.03 -8.97 -23.05
N ASP A 100 -8.63 -7.72 -22.89
CA ASP A 100 -7.30 -7.25 -23.30
C ASP A 100 -6.18 -7.80 -22.39
N SER A 101 -6.48 -8.02 -21.10
CA SER A 101 -5.50 -8.54 -20.12
C SER A 101 -5.40 -10.07 -20.10
N TYR A 102 -6.51 -10.78 -20.27
CA TYR A 102 -6.59 -12.23 -20.09
C TYR A 102 -6.96 -12.99 -21.37
N GLY A 103 -7.40 -12.30 -22.43
CA GLY A 103 -7.96 -12.93 -23.62
C GLY A 103 -9.39 -13.47 -23.44
N ASP A 104 -10.00 -13.29 -22.26
CA ASP A 104 -11.33 -13.76 -21.89
C ASP A 104 -11.98 -12.80 -20.87
N PRO A 105 -13.23 -12.31 -21.08
CA PRO A 105 -13.95 -11.50 -20.07
C PRO A 105 -14.13 -12.21 -18.72
N ASP A 106 -14.12 -13.54 -18.70
CA ASP A 106 -14.22 -14.38 -17.51
C ASP A 106 -12.85 -14.94 -17.06
N GLY A 107 -11.74 -14.33 -17.50
CA GLY A 107 -10.37 -14.80 -17.23
C GLY A 107 -9.99 -14.91 -15.75
N ILE A 108 -10.73 -14.24 -14.86
CA ILE A 108 -10.62 -14.40 -13.40
C ILE A 108 -11.87 -15.11 -12.86
N GLY A 109 -11.64 -16.22 -12.17
CA GLY A 109 -12.68 -17.01 -11.52
C GLY A 109 -13.30 -16.34 -10.30
N ARG A 110 -14.48 -16.84 -9.89
CA ARG A 110 -15.14 -16.41 -8.66
C ARG A 110 -14.30 -16.75 -7.43
N ALA A 111 -14.28 -15.85 -6.44
CA ALA A 111 -13.43 -15.93 -5.25
C ALA A 111 -13.93 -16.91 -4.16
N TRP A 112 -14.73 -17.93 -4.51
CA TRP A 112 -15.49 -18.74 -3.53
C TRP A 112 -14.58 -19.49 -2.54
N VAL A 113 -13.32 -19.70 -2.89
CA VAL A 113 -12.27 -20.19 -1.99
C VAL A 113 -11.00 -19.39 -2.22
N THR A 114 -10.85 -18.26 -1.52
CA THR A 114 -9.60 -17.47 -1.53
C THR A 114 -8.62 -18.02 -0.48
N PRO A 115 -7.39 -18.37 -0.86
CA PRO A 115 -6.35 -18.78 0.09
C PRO A 115 -6.10 -17.71 1.17
N GLN A 116 -5.79 -18.12 2.40
CA GLN A 116 -5.52 -17.17 3.51
C GLN A 116 -4.38 -16.21 3.17
N LYS A 117 -3.33 -16.69 2.48
CA LYS A 117 -2.22 -15.85 2.00
C LYS A 117 -2.71 -14.64 1.20
N VAL A 118 -3.64 -14.85 0.26
CA VAL A 118 -4.19 -13.78 -0.57
C VAL A 118 -5.04 -12.83 0.26
N LYS A 119 -5.81 -13.37 1.21
CA LYS A 119 -6.59 -12.54 2.14
C LYS A 119 -5.69 -11.63 2.97
N ASP A 120 -4.63 -12.17 3.55
CA ASP A 120 -3.69 -11.41 4.36
C ASP A 120 -2.95 -10.36 3.52
N ALA A 121 -2.50 -10.74 2.32
CA ALA A 121 -1.76 -9.86 1.41
C ALA A 121 -2.60 -8.69 0.89
N MET A 122 -3.90 -8.91 0.68
CA MET A 122 -4.83 -7.89 0.19
C MET A 122 -5.70 -7.27 1.30
N ASP A 123 -5.42 -7.54 2.57
CA ASP A 123 -6.18 -7.05 3.73
C ASP A 123 -7.69 -7.33 3.62
N ILE A 124 -8.05 -8.60 3.40
CA ILE A 124 -9.43 -9.08 3.21
C ILE A 124 -9.88 -9.87 4.44
N GLU A 125 -10.87 -9.34 5.16
CA GLU A 125 -11.48 -10.04 6.30
C GLU A 125 -12.47 -11.14 5.85
N ASP A 126 -13.34 -10.80 4.89
CA ASP A 126 -14.35 -11.71 4.32
C ASP A 126 -14.47 -11.53 2.80
N VAL A 127 -14.90 -12.57 2.10
CA VAL A 127 -14.96 -12.59 0.62
C VAL A 127 -16.41 -12.63 0.15
N PRO A 128 -16.96 -11.50 -0.35
CA PRO A 128 -18.28 -11.45 -0.95
C PRO A 128 -18.41 -12.34 -2.19
N ASP A 129 -19.64 -12.81 -2.45
CA ASP A 129 -19.95 -13.61 -3.66
C ASP A 129 -19.75 -12.83 -4.97
N THR A 130 -19.71 -11.49 -4.91
CA THR A 130 -19.48 -10.59 -6.05
C THR A 130 -18.02 -10.53 -6.45
N TRP A 131 -17.09 -11.04 -5.64
CA TRP A 131 -15.66 -10.90 -5.89
C TRP A 131 -15.12 -11.99 -6.82
N ARG A 132 -14.15 -11.58 -7.63
CA ARG A 132 -13.31 -12.44 -8.45
C ARG A 132 -11.87 -12.19 -8.05
N ILE A 133 -11.08 -13.24 -7.85
CA ILE A 133 -9.71 -13.13 -7.35
C ILE A 133 -8.79 -14.07 -8.14
N GLU A 134 -7.63 -13.55 -8.53
CA GLU A 134 -6.51 -14.28 -9.13
C GLU A 134 -5.26 -14.10 -8.25
N GLU A 135 -4.43 -15.13 -8.17
CA GLU A 135 -3.05 -15.08 -7.69
C GLU A 135 -2.19 -15.82 -8.73
N THR A 136 -1.20 -15.12 -9.31
CA THR A 136 -0.36 -15.64 -10.39
C THR A 136 1.08 -15.15 -10.25
N SER A 137 2.05 -16.06 -10.38
CA SER A 137 3.46 -15.70 -10.57
C SER A 137 3.73 -15.36 -12.03
N ILE A 138 4.40 -14.24 -12.29
CA ILE A 138 4.66 -13.76 -13.65
C ILE A 138 5.88 -14.49 -14.21
N GLN A 139 5.70 -15.13 -15.38
CA GLN A 139 6.73 -15.99 -15.94
C GLN A 139 7.98 -15.20 -16.31
N GLY A 140 9.14 -15.67 -15.83
CA GLY A 140 10.44 -15.06 -16.15
C GLY A 140 10.79 -13.83 -15.31
N THR A 141 9.98 -13.49 -14.30
CA THR A 141 10.28 -12.44 -13.33
C THR A 141 10.23 -13.00 -11.90
N ALA A 142 10.61 -12.19 -10.92
CA ALA A 142 10.43 -12.48 -9.49
C ALA A 142 9.07 -11.98 -8.97
N PHE A 143 8.17 -11.58 -9.87
CA PHE A 143 6.95 -10.88 -9.49
C PHE A 143 5.78 -11.83 -9.29
N GLU A 144 5.04 -11.59 -8.22
CA GLU A 144 3.74 -12.17 -7.97
C GLU A 144 2.67 -11.09 -8.08
N ARG A 145 1.63 -11.41 -8.86
CA ARG A 145 0.45 -10.58 -9.10
C ARG A 145 -0.73 -11.19 -8.39
N MET A 146 -1.51 -10.35 -7.71
CA MET A 146 -2.86 -10.67 -7.27
C MET A 146 -3.83 -9.66 -7.85
N VAL A 147 -4.95 -10.12 -8.40
CA VAL A 147 -5.99 -9.25 -8.94
C VAL A 147 -7.30 -9.56 -8.24
N LEU A 148 -7.92 -8.52 -7.70
CA LEU A 148 -9.25 -8.56 -7.14
C LEU A 148 -10.16 -7.68 -7.99
N VAL A 149 -11.28 -8.24 -8.40
CA VAL A 149 -12.37 -7.51 -9.04
C VAL A 149 -13.61 -7.61 -8.18
N ASP A 150 -14.11 -6.47 -7.72
CA ASP A 150 -15.45 -6.36 -7.13
C ASP A 150 -16.44 -6.02 -8.24
N ASP A 151 -17.35 -6.97 -8.55
CA ASP A 151 -18.40 -6.77 -9.54
C ASP A 151 -19.59 -5.93 -9.01
N ALA A 152 -19.55 -5.44 -7.77
CA ALA A 152 -20.49 -4.43 -7.28
C ALA A 152 -20.41 -3.16 -8.16
N ASP A 153 -21.51 -2.40 -8.29
CA ASP A 153 -21.56 -1.19 -9.12
C ASP A 153 -21.26 0.07 -8.28
N PRO A 154 -20.24 0.89 -8.59
CA PRO A 154 -19.29 0.76 -9.71
C PRO A 154 -18.23 -0.34 -9.52
N ARG A 155 -17.84 -1.00 -10.62
CA ARG A 155 -16.88 -2.11 -10.55
C ARG A 155 -15.50 -1.60 -10.19
N THR A 156 -14.91 -2.20 -9.17
CA THR A 156 -13.60 -1.82 -8.63
C THR A 156 -12.59 -2.93 -8.91
N VAL A 157 -11.40 -2.54 -9.39
CA VAL A 157 -10.27 -3.44 -9.58
C VAL A 157 -9.15 -3.03 -8.65
N ARG A 158 -8.57 -4.00 -7.94
CA ARG A 158 -7.35 -3.83 -7.14
C ARG A 158 -6.32 -4.85 -7.58
N VAL A 159 -5.17 -4.36 -8.01
CA VAL A 159 -4.02 -5.15 -8.45
C VAL A 159 -2.90 -4.96 -7.44
N ARG A 160 -2.51 -6.03 -6.78
CA ARG A 160 -1.32 -6.07 -5.94
C ARG A 160 -0.17 -6.70 -6.71
N LEU A 161 0.97 -6.03 -6.74
CA LEU A 161 2.21 -6.53 -7.30
C LEU A 161 3.26 -6.58 -6.21
N SER A 162 4.01 -7.68 -6.15
CA SER A 162 5.08 -7.88 -5.18
C SER A 162 6.28 -8.54 -5.83
N GLU A 163 7.48 -8.27 -5.32
CA GLU A 163 8.69 -9.01 -5.66
C GLU A 163 8.97 -10.05 -4.56
N VAL A 164 8.97 -11.33 -4.94
CA VAL A 164 9.16 -12.49 -4.03
C VAL A 164 10.62 -12.94 -4.06
N ARG A 165 11.18 -13.24 -2.88
CA ARG A 165 12.58 -13.65 -2.68
C ARG A 165 12.75 -15.13 -2.32
#